data_AF-A0A4Y8N8M0-F1
#
_entry.id   AF-A0A4Y8N8M0-F1
#
_cell.length_a   1.000
_cell.length_b   1.000
_cell.length_c   1.000
_cell.angle_alpha   90.00
_cell.angle_beta   90.00
_cell.angle_gamma   90.00
#
_symmetry.space_group_name_H-M   'P 1'
#
loop_
_entity.id
_entity.type
_entity.pdbx_description
1 polymer ?
#
loop_
_entity_poly.entity_id
_entity_poly.type
_entity_poly.pdbx_seq_one_letter_code
_entity_poly.pdbx_strand_id
1 'polypeptide(L)'
;MSHAITRGLALAIATAPFLIACGGGEADNPGAINAPQCSGASCGVQGPPASGAGAAALCPATADIVKSTFLGGAGSGEVVQLNIDATAMTYTLKWLKSPIPLTSADVTLTREGTQITGAVIHPPTGTLPTAEQTRCAFILGKGTGTAPANGTTYTTPDFVNNPNPPMILVGQGVAGGGIPGATVEYDGLTIIPGIIDHVGAVPNRHFDFYPFLGFASTTNDVTKLAGTYNGLLYHLVPSGSYAATATNTVETFDAAGNCTGSNPANAAFTPSSSGCLTTGTAWAANSSGYFDSQNAPQIGTQLKLPPLNQPSGVSASAHMILGQINGATVPLVIRTGSVNLGTAPLHLDAKVDDESGIAMLAAATPLASGGFDGGYVGADSNFKYTAALIQGGVGTFINPSTSAGEDGFGLGYGLPSPGLVGVQQANGQQGLAIASGGLYAIEIQGTVNGGVAPTSQLSSTASSAPYFGIGAQISK
;
A
#
# COMPACT_ATOMS: atom_id res chain seq x y z
N MET A 1 27.26 -1.41 -40.61
CA MET A 1 27.78 -0.10 -41.05
C MET A 1 26.92 0.94 -40.34
N SER A 2 27.20 1.32 -39.08
CA SER A 2 28.21 2.31 -38.61
C SER A 2 28.04 3.65 -39.34
N HIS A 3 27.75 4.80 -38.73
CA HIS A 3 28.25 5.53 -37.55
C HIS A 3 27.23 6.70 -37.31
N ALA A 4 27.17 7.53 -36.27
CA ALA A 4 27.79 7.75 -34.96
C ALA A 4 27.03 8.94 -34.34
N ILE A 5 27.02 9.07 -33.01
CA ILE A 5 27.44 10.29 -32.28
C ILE A 5 27.55 9.86 -30.79
N THR A 6 28.79 9.87 -30.32
CA THR A 6 29.20 9.63 -28.94
C THR A 6 30.31 10.63 -28.64
N ARG A 7 30.10 11.55 -27.70
CA ARG A 7 31.07 12.30 -26.85
C ARG A 7 30.20 12.95 -25.77
N GLY A 8 30.28 12.72 -24.45
CA GLY A 8 31.40 12.56 -23.50
C GLY A 8 31.28 13.73 -22.49
N LEU A 9 31.66 13.71 -21.21
CA LEU A 9 32.12 12.74 -20.23
C LEU A 9 32.44 13.56 -18.94
N ALA A 10 32.00 13.09 -17.76
CA ALA A 10 32.63 13.13 -16.42
C ALA A 10 33.07 14.43 -15.68
N LEU A 11 32.58 14.50 -14.43
CA LEU A 11 33.23 14.71 -13.11
C LEU A 11 34.12 15.94 -12.79
N ALA A 12 33.84 16.52 -11.61
CA ALA A 12 34.86 16.85 -10.60
C ALA A 12 34.30 16.70 -9.16
N ILE A 13 35.03 15.95 -8.32
CA ILE A 13 34.85 15.70 -6.88
C ILE A 13 36.08 16.27 -6.15
N ALA A 14 35.90 16.82 -4.94
CA ALA A 14 36.90 16.85 -3.84
C ALA A 14 36.19 17.21 -2.50
N THR A 15 35.84 16.28 -1.58
CA THR A 15 36.57 15.73 -0.39
C THR A 15 37.13 16.79 0.59
N ALA A 16 36.47 17.11 1.73
CA ALA A 16 36.49 16.49 3.11
C ALA A 16 37.48 17.21 4.09
N PRO A 17 37.45 17.10 5.46
CA PRO A 17 36.61 16.29 6.38
C PRO A 17 36.21 16.91 7.77
N PHE A 18 35.44 16.13 8.56
CA PHE A 18 35.23 16.05 10.05
C PHE A 18 34.89 17.29 10.91
N LEU A 19 33.70 17.26 11.54
CA LEU A 19 33.54 17.47 12.99
C LEU A 19 32.42 16.57 13.54
N ILE A 20 32.72 15.92 14.66
CA ILE A 20 31.86 15.09 15.50
C ILE A 20 31.03 16.01 16.39
N ALA A 21 29.71 15.78 16.45
CA ALA A 21 28.89 16.12 17.62
C ALA A 21 27.73 15.13 17.73
N CYS A 22 27.72 14.37 18.84
CA CYS A 22 26.54 13.70 19.35
C CYS A 22 25.58 14.76 19.92
N GLY A 23 24.27 14.59 19.71
CA GLY A 23 23.24 15.32 20.45
C GLY A 23 22.00 15.55 19.59
N GLY A 24 20.84 15.11 20.09
CA GLY A 24 19.56 15.31 19.43
C GLY A 24 19.35 16.75 18.99
N GLY A 25 18.94 16.93 17.74
CA GLY A 25 18.75 18.23 17.12
C GLY A 25 17.53 18.21 16.22
N GLU A 26 16.65 19.16 16.48
CA GLU A 26 15.50 19.58 15.68
C GLU A 26 15.81 19.56 14.17
N ALA A 27 14.80 19.21 13.36
CA ALA A 27 14.87 19.42 11.91
C ALA A 27 14.97 20.93 11.64
N ASP A 28 16.15 21.41 11.27
CA ASP A 28 16.37 22.83 10.97
C ASP A 28 15.44 23.34 9.85
N ASN A 29 14.97 24.58 10.01
CA ASN A 29 14.09 25.28 9.07
C ASN A 29 14.62 25.26 7.62
N PRO A 30 13.74 25.25 6.60
CA PRO A 30 14.16 25.17 5.20
C PRO A 30 15.02 26.38 4.80
N GLY A 31 16.25 26.10 4.37
CA GLY A 31 17.14 27.08 3.75
C GLY A 31 16.69 27.44 2.32
N ALA A 32 17.07 28.63 1.86
CA ALA A 32 16.70 29.13 0.53
C ALA A 32 17.25 28.23 -0.60
N ILE A 33 16.41 27.90 -1.59
CA ILE A 33 16.83 27.19 -2.80
C ILE A 33 17.58 28.18 -3.71
N ASN A 34 18.90 28.02 -3.81
CA ASN A 34 19.71 28.72 -4.80
C ASN A 34 19.75 27.89 -6.09
N ALA A 35 18.90 28.24 -7.06
CA ALA A 35 19.02 27.70 -8.42
C ALA A 35 20.31 28.24 -9.07
N PRO A 36 21.12 27.40 -9.76
CA PRO A 36 22.29 27.87 -10.49
C PRO A 36 21.87 28.87 -11.57
N GLN A 37 22.35 30.12 -11.48
CA GLN A 37 22.14 31.11 -12.53
C GLN A 37 23.10 30.87 -13.69
N CYS A 38 22.64 31.13 -14.91
CA CYS A 38 23.50 31.11 -16.10
C CYS A 38 24.70 32.05 -15.90
N SER A 39 25.92 31.53 -16.07
CA SER A 39 27.14 32.35 -16.10
C SER A 39 27.67 32.46 -17.54
N GLY A 40 27.56 33.65 -18.15
CA GLY A 40 28.13 33.95 -19.46
C GLY A 40 27.73 35.33 -19.98
N ALA A 41 28.56 35.93 -20.84
CA ALA A 41 28.34 37.27 -21.41
C ALA A 41 27.11 37.38 -22.34
N SER A 42 26.46 36.25 -22.65
CA SER A 42 25.23 36.14 -23.44
C SER A 42 23.95 36.04 -22.60
N CYS A 43 24.05 36.00 -21.27
CA CYS A 43 22.89 35.92 -20.39
C CYS A 43 22.48 37.34 -19.96
N GLY A 44 21.25 37.75 -20.32
CA GLY A 44 20.68 39.02 -19.88
C GLY A 44 20.52 39.06 -18.35
N VAL A 45 20.38 40.26 -17.77
CA VAL A 45 20.10 40.44 -16.33
C VAL A 45 18.78 39.74 -15.96
N GLN A 46 18.88 38.50 -15.52
CA GLN A 46 17.81 37.79 -14.86
C GLN A 46 17.85 38.22 -13.41
N GLY A 47 16.80 38.92 -12.95
CA GLY A 47 16.61 39.16 -11.52
C GLY A 47 16.66 37.85 -10.74
N PRO A 48 16.86 37.89 -9.41
CA PRO A 48 16.64 36.70 -8.59
C PRO A 48 15.29 36.09 -8.98
N PRO A 49 15.17 34.74 -9.04
CA PRO A 49 13.88 34.10 -9.24
C PRO A 49 12.90 34.77 -8.28
N ALA A 50 11.70 35.10 -8.75
CA ALA A 50 10.67 35.55 -7.84
C ALA A 50 10.62 34.51 -6.72
N SER A 51 10.91 34.94 -5.48
CA SER A 51 10.73 34.11 -4.31
C SER A 51 9.24 33.82 -4.26
N GLY A 52 8.82 32.72 -4.88
CA GLY A 52 7.50 32.18 -4.71
C GLY A 52 7.26 32.02 -3.21
N ALA A 53 6.00 32.07 -2.80
CA ALA A 53 5.61 31.73 -1.43
C ALA A 53 6.44 30.52 -0.97
N GLY A 54 7.05 30.62 0.22
CA GLY A 54 7.91 29.56 0.75
C GLY A 54 7.25 28.19 0.55
N ALA A 55 8.03 27.19 0.18
CA ALA A 55 7.53 25.85 -0.11
C ALA A 55 6.50 25.45 0.95
N ALA A 56 5.27 25.17 0.53
CA ALA A 56 4.22 24.76 1.46
C ALA A 56 4.71 23.53 2.24
N ALA A 57 4.44 23.51 3.55
CA ALA A 57 4.80 22.37 4.40
C ALA A 57 4.17 21.09 3.82
N LEU A 58 4.96 20.01 3.70
CA LEU A 58 4.51 18.74 3.13
C LEU A 58 3.60 17.98 4.09
N CYS A 59 3.78 18.22 5.39
CA CYS A 59 3.00 17.60 6.45
C CYS A 59 2.68 18.57 7.58
N PRO A 60 1.68 18.24 8.42
CA PRO A 60 1.33 19.05 9.58
C PRO A 60 2.53 19.32 10.50
N ALA A 61 2.38 20.33 11.36
CA ALA A 61 3.34 20.56 12.43
C ALA A 61 3.41 19.34 13.35
N THR A 62 4.57 19.10 13.96
CA THR A 62 4.81 17.98 14.89
C THR A 62 3.72 17.86 15.96
N ALA A 63 3.31 18.99 16.53
CA ALA A 63 2.26 19.05 17.57
C ALA A 63 0.85 18.70 17.06
N ASP A 64 0.62 18.68 15.75
CA ASP A 64 -0.66 18.28 15.14
C ASP A 64 -0.63 16.82 14.65
N ILE A 65 0.57 16.31 14.29
CA ILE A 65 0.73 14.89 13.93
C ILE A 65 0.31 14.00 15.10
N VAL A 66 0.74 14.30 16.34
CA VAL A 66 0.41 13.52 17.54
C VAL A 66 -1.10 13.45 17.84
N LYS A 67 -1.87 14.46 17.41
CA LYS A 67 -3.33 14.50 17.62
C LYS A 67 -4.10 13.57 16.67
N SER A 68 -3.44 13.07 15.63
CA SER A 68 -4.07 12.25 14.61
C SER A 68 -3.89 10.77 14.91
N THR A 69 -4.96 9.99 14.83
CA THR A 69 -4.88 8.53 14.71
C THR A 69 -5.28 8.17 13.29
N PHE A 70 -4.32 7.69 12.51
CA PHE A 70 -4.55 7.29 11.14
C PHE A 70 -5.23 5.93 11.14
N LEU A 71 -6.50 5.90 10.72
CA LEU A 71 -7.23 4.66 10.48
C LEU A 71 -7.05 4.27 9.02
N GLY A 72 -6.52 3.08 8.78
CA GLY A 72 -6.11 2.65 7.48
C GLY A 72 -6.07 1.14 7.33
N GLY A 73 -5.51 0.71 6.22
CA GLY A 73 -5.21 -0.70 6.03
C GLY A 73 -4.01 -0.94 5.15
N ALA A 74 -3.62 -2.21 5.10
CA ALA A 74 -2.41 -2.65 4.41
C ALA A 74 -2.72 -3.73 3.37
N GLY A 75 -1.85 -3.84 2.37
CA GLY A 75 -1.92 -4.87 1.33
C GLY A 75 -1.83 -6.31 1.85
N SER A 76 -1.41 -6.50 3.11
CA SER A 76 -1.48 -7.76 3.86
C SER A 76 -2.91 -8.16 4.27
N GLY A 77 -3.92 -7.33 4.00
CA GLY A 77 -5.29 -7.54 4.48
C GLY A 77 -5.50 -7.09 5.93
N GLU A 78 -4.66 -6.20 6.44
CA GLU A 78 -4.75 -5.72 7.83
C GLU A 78 -5.48 -4.39 7.91
N VAL A 79 -6.35 -4.21 8.90
CA VAL A 79 -6.95 -2.93 9.27
C VAL A 79 -6.23 -2.41 10.51
N VAL A 80 -5.71 -1.19 10.46
CA VAL A 80 -4.77 -0.68 11.44
C VAL A 80 -5.13 0.73 11.91
N GLN A 81 -4.96 0.98 13.21
CA GLN A 81 -4.84 2.31 13.76
C GLN A 81 -3.37 2.61 14.07
N LEU A 82 -2.86 3.69 13.50
CA LEU A 82 -1.51 4.18 13.74
C LEU A 82 -1.58 5.59 14.33
N ASN A 83 -0.90 5.79 15.46
CA ASN A 83 -0.63 7.11 16.00
C ASN A 83 0.88 7.29 16.10
N ILE A 84 1.38 8.43 15.63
CA ILE A 84 2.79 8.82 15.74
C ILE A 84 2.85 10.03 16.65
N ASP A 85 3.49 9.88 17.79
CA ASP A 85 3.87 11.00 18.64
C ASP A 85 5.20 11.54 18.14
N ALA A 86 5.13 12.50 17.22
CA ALA A 86 6.29 13.14 16.64
C ALA A 86 7.03 14.07 17.64
N THR A 87 6.46 14.36 18.81
CA THR A 87 7.12 15.12 19.88
C THR A 87 7.91 14.20 20.79
N ALA A 88 7.32 13.08 21.22
CA ALA A 88 8.00 12.07 22.03
C ALA A 88 8.86 11.10 21.22
N MET A 89 8.77 11.15 19.88
CA MET A 89 9.40 10.20 18.95
C MET A 89 9.00 8.75 19.27
N THR A 90 7.70 8.53 19.44
CA THR A 90 7.12 7.19 19.64
C THR A 90 5.96 6.93 18.69
N TYR A 91 5.55 5.67 18.57
CA TYR A 91 4.33 5.29 17.87
C TYR A 91 3.52 4.28 18.66
N THR A 92 2.22 4.28 18.42
CA THR A 92 1.32 3.20 18.79
C THR A 92 0.66 2.64 17.53
N LEU A 93 0.71 1.33 17.37
CA LEU A 93 0.11 0.63 16.24
C LEU A 93 -0.80 -0.48 16.78
N LYS A 94 -2.05 -0.49 16.33
CA LYS A 94 -3.04 -1.49 16.70
C LYS A 94 -3.62 -2.16 15.46
N TRP A 95 -3.53 -3.47 15.40
CA TRP A 95 -4.20 -4.29 14.38
C TRP A 95 -5.64 -4.52 14.80
N LEU A 96 -6.58 -3.83 14.17
CA LEU A 96 -8.01 -4.02 14.40
C LEU A 96 -8.51 -5.32 13.74
N LYS A 97 -7.93 -5.66 12.58
CA LYS A 97 -8.10 -6.92 11.86
C LYS A 97 -6.77 -7.31 11.25
N SER A 98 -6.45 -8.60 11.26
CA SER A 98 -5.23 -9.11 10.63
C SER A 98 -5.36 -10.60 10.30
N PRO A 99 -5.02 -11.03 9.07
CA PRO A 99 -4.87 -12.42 8.72
C PRO A 99 -3.44 -12.92 9.02
N ILE A 100 -2.54 -12.03 9.46
CA ILE A 100 -1.13 -12.37 9.66
C ILE A 100 -0.97 -13.13 10.98
N PRO A 101 -0.39 -14.35 10.93
CA PRO A 101 -0.13 -15.13 12.14
C PRO A 101 0.75 -14.41 13.16
N LEU A 102 0.52 -14.69 14.45
CA LEU A 102 1.45 -14.31 15.51
C LEU A 102 2.74 -15.13 15.44
N THR A 103 2.68 -16.36 14.92
CA THR A 103 3.82 -17.27 14.74
C THR A 103 3.63 -18.09 13.46
N SER A 104 4.70 -18.62 12.88
CA SER A 104 4.64 -19.52 11.72
C SER A 104 4.02 -20.90 12.02
N ALA A 105 3.75 -21.22 13.28
CA ALA A 105 3.22 -22.53 13.67
C ALA A 105 1.68 -22.62 13.58
N ASP A 106 0.97 -21.49 13.49
CA ASP A 106 -0.50 -21.46 13.60
C ASP A 106 -1.12 -20.36 12.73
N VAL A 107 -1.94 -20.77 11.77
CA VAL A 107 -2.65 -19.86 10.84
C VAL A 107 -3.98 -19.34 11.38
N THR A 108 -4.46 -19.87 12.51
CA THR A 108 -5.71 -19.43 13.15
C THR A 108 -5.48 -18.37 14.22
N LEU A 109 -4.25 -18.27 14.73
CA LEU A 109 -3.86 -17.33 15.76
C LEU A 109 -3.14 -16.11 15.16
N THR A 110 -3.90 -15.03 14.93
CA THR A 110 -3.42 -13.84 14.20
C THR A 110 -3.12 -12.64 15.10
N ARG A 111 -2.56 -11.58 14.51
CA ARG A 111 -2.28 -10.30 15.20
C ARG A 111 -3.54 -9.52 15.58
N GLU A 112 -4.74 -9.99 15.24
CA GLU A 112 -5.99 -9.27 15.53
C GLU A 112 -6.07 -8.83 17.00
N GLY A 113 -6.44 -7.56 17.20
CA GLY A 113 -6.56 -6.91 18.50
C GLY A 113 -5.23 -6.54 19.16
N THR A 114 -4.09 -6.99 18.65
CA THR A 114 -2.77 -6.68 19.22
C THR A 114 -2.47 -5.20 19.08
N GLN A 115 -1.96 -4.60 20.14
CA GLN A 115 -1.45 -3.24 20.14
C GLN A 115 0.01 -3.25 20.60
N ILE A 116 0.86 -2.55 19.86
CA ILE A 116 2.27 -2.37 20.18
C ILE A 116 2.61 -0.89 20.31
N THR A 117 3.65 -0.61 21.07
CA THR A 117 4.28 0.70 21.17
C THR A 117 5.77 0.56 20.90
N GLY A 118 6.35 1.52 20.20
CA GLY A 118 7.78 1.56 19.90
C GLY A 118 8.29 2.98 19.69
N ALA A 119 9.60 3.13 19.50
CA ALA A 119 10.20 4.40 19.11
C ALA A 119 10.04 4.64 17.61
N VAL A 120 10.04 5.90 17.19
CA VAL A 120 10.25 6.29 15.78
C VAL A 120 11.54 7.07 15.64
N ILE A 121 12.14 7.01 14.46
CA ILE A 121 13.24 7.88 14.06
C ILE A 121 12.94 8.49 12.69
N HIS A 122 13.49 9.66 12.40
CA HIS A 122 13.52 10.13 11.02
C HIS A 122 14.51 9.29 10.21
N PRO A 123 14.29 9.12 8.89
CA PRO A 123 15.30 8.57 8.00
C PRO A 123 16.63 9.32 8.13
N PRO A 124 17.79 8.65 8.00
CA PRO A 124 19.08 9.32 8.03
C PRO A 124 19.16 10.48 7.02
N THR A 125 19.88 11.54 7.39
CA THR A 125 20.08 12.68 6.49
C THR A 125 20.69 12.23 5.16
N GLY A 126 20.08 12.68 4.05
CA GLY A 126 20.47 12.28 2.70
C GLY A 126 19.76 11.01 2.18
N THR A 127 18.97 10.32 3.02
CA THR A 127 18.09 9.24 2.55
C THR A 127 16.92 9.78 1.74
N LEU A 128 16.36 10.95 2.09
CA LEU A 128 15.31 11.59 1.30
C LEU A 128 15.83 12.92 0.70
N PRO A 129 15.26 13.39 -0.43
CA PRO A 129 15.82 14.51 -1.20
C PRO A 129 15.84 15.85 -0.47
N THR A 130 14.91 16.06 0.48
CA THR A 130 14.78 17.34 1.20
C THR A 130 14.60 17.12 2.70
N ALA A 131 15.01 18.12 3.50
CA ALA A 131 14.83 18.11 4.95
C ALA A 131 13.35 18.02 5.35
N GLU A 132 12.46 18.66 4.58
CA GLU A 132 11.02 18.60 4.83
C GLU A 132 10.45 17.20 4.57
N GLN A 133 10.91 16.49 3.53
CA GLN A 133 10.54 15.08 3.34
C GLN A 133 11.05 14.20 4.49
N THR A 134 12.26 14.43 4.97
CA THR A 134 12.81 13.73 6.14
C THR A 134 11.99 13.99 7.40
N ARG A 135 11.59 15.25 7.66
CA ARG A 135 10.75 15.65 8.79
C ARG A 135 9.38 14.96 8.75
N CYS A 136 8.84 14.76 7.57
CA CYS A 136 7.53 14.15 7.35
C CYS A 136 7.57 12.61 7.27
N ALA A 137 8.75 12.00 7.39
CA ALA A 137 8.94 10.56 7.33
C ALA A 137 9.39 9.99 8.69
N PHE A 138 8.81 8.85 9.08
CA PHE A 138 9.04 8.20 10.36
C PHE A 138 9.29 6.71 10.15
N ILE A 139 10.49 6.25 10.47
CA ILE A 139 10.82 4.83 10.53
C ILE A 139 10.29 4.27 11.85
N LEU A 140 9.46 3.23 11.78
CA LEU A 140 8.92 2.54 12.93
C LEU A 140 9.96 1.57 13.47
N GLY A 141 10.48 1.86 14.67
CA GLY A 141 11.40 0.96 15.37
C GLY A 141 10.71 -0.28 15.91
N LYS A 142 11.49 -1.12 16.60
CA LYS A 142 10.99 -2.28 17.34
C LYS A 142 9.81 -1.86 18.24
N GLY A 143 8.68 -2.53 18.07
CA GLY A 143 7.50 -2.34 18.89
C GLY A 143 7.16 -3.59 19.68
N THR A 144 6.68 -3.42 20.91
CA THR A 144 6.33 -4.51 21.81
C THR A 144 4.95 -4.27 22.42
N GLY A 145 4.22 -5.35 22.66
CA GLY A 145 2.90 -5.33 23.29
C GLY A 145 2.44 -6.73 23.66
N THR A 146 1.17 -6.86 24.03
CA THR A 146 0.57 -8.15 24.39
C THR A 146 -0.49 -8.53 23.37
N ALA A 147 -0.37 -9.72 22.81
CA ALA A 147 -1.38 -10.28 21.92
C ALA A 147 -2.59 -10.73 22.75
N PRO A 148 -3.79 -10.17 22.53
CA PRO A 148 -4.97 -10.54 23.32
C PRO A 148 -5.40 -11.98 23.06
N ALA A 149 -5.09 -12.53 21.89
CA ALA A 149 -5.54 -13.86 21.48
C ALA A 149 -4.96 -15.00 22.36
N ASN A 150 -3.77 -14.80 22.96
CA ASN A 150 -3.14 -15.80 23.82
C ASN A 150 -2.42 -15.21 25.06
N GLY A 151 -2.48 -13.89 25.27
CA GLY A 151 -1.82 -13.20 26.38
C GLY A 151 -0.29 -13.12 26.30
N THR A 152 0.31 -13.54 25.19
CA THR A 152 1.77 -13.56 25.03
C THR A 152 2.32 -12.21 24.58
N THR A 153 3.59 -11.94 24.91
CA THR A 153 4.29 -10.78 24.38
C THR A 153 4.49 -10.93 22.88
N TYR A 154 3.99 -9.96 22.13
CA TYR A 154 4.26 -9.82 20.70
C TYR A 154 5.28 -8.71 20.47
N THR A 155 6.20 -8.92 19.53
CA THR A 155 7.28 -7.97 19.25
C THR A 155 7.62 -8.00 17.77
N THR A 156 7.66 -6.81 17.14
CA THR A 156 8.11 -6.67 15.76
C THR A 156 9.64 -6.74 15.70
N PRO A 157 10.23 -7.11 14.54
CA PRO A 157 11.68 -7.05 14.35
C PRO A 157 12.23 -5.64 14.62
N ASP A 158 13.52 -5.55 14.96
CA ASP A 158 14.23 -4.27 15.02
C ASP A 158 14.73 -3.92 13.62
N PHE A 159 14.41 -2.72 13.14
CA PHE A 159 14.63 -2.30 11.76
C PHE A 159 15.73 -1.25 11.61
N VAL A 160 16.46 -0.91 12.68
CA VAL A 160 17.53 0.12 12.64
C VAL A 160 18.64 -0.20 11.61
N ASN A 161 18.86 -1.48 11.29
CA ASN A 161 19.81 -1.94 10.26
C ASN A 161 19.14 -2.64 9.06
N ASN A 162 17.81 -2.55 8.92
CA ASN A 162 17.13 -3.12 7.75
C ASN A 162 17.37 -2.18 6.55
N PRO A 163 17.82 -2.68 5.37
CA PRO A 163 17.95 -1.85 4.17
C PRO A 163 16.63 -1.26 3.66
N ASN A 164 15.48 -1.79 4.11
CA ASN A 164 14.14 -1.42 3.70
C ASN A 164 13.17 -1.39 4.92
N PRO A 165 13.38 -0.48 5.89
CA PRO A 165 12.62 -0.48 7.14
C PRO A 165 11.17 0.00 6.92
N PRO A 166 10.22 -0.35 7.81
CA PRO A 166 8.87 0.22 7.78
C PRO A 166 8.94 1.72 8.07
N MET A 167 8.56 2.53 7.09
CA MET A 167 8.62 3.97 7.06
C MET A 167 7.25 4.49 6.69
N ILE A 168 6.77 5.44 7.49
CA ILE A 168 5.50 6.11 7.28
C ILE A 168 5.79 7.55 6.86
N LEU A 169 5.23 7.97 5.73
CA LEU A 169 5.21 9.34 5.27
C LEU A 169 3.85 9.94 5.63
N VAL A 170 3.87 11.00 6.43
CA VAL A 170 2.66 11.73 6.82
C VAL A 170 2.55 12.97 5.94
N GLY A 171 1.34 13.29 5.45
CA GLY A 171 1.10 14.49 4.65
C GLY A 171 -0.35 14.61 4.23
N GLN A 172 -0.85 15.85 4.09
CA GLN A 172 -2.16 16.15 3.50
C GLN A 172 -3.35 15.33 4.08
N GLY A 173 -3.32 15.00 5.37
CA GLY A 173 -4.37 14.22 6.05
C GLY A 173 -4.24 12.70 5.90
N VAL A 174 -3.11 12.22 5.40
CA VAL A 174 -2.82 10.80 5.11
C VAL A 174 -1.51 10.38 5.76
N ALA A 175 -1.44 9.10 6.13
CA ALA A 175 -0.21 8.39 6.40
C ALA A 175 -0.08 7.25 5.39
N GLY A 176 0.94 7.30 4.53
CA GLY A 176 1.25 6.26 3.54
C GLY A 176 2.62 5.65 3.78
N GLY A 177 2.90 4.47 3.26
CA GLY A 177 4.22 3.83 3.36
C GLY A 177 4.12 2.38 3.79
N GLY A 178 4.82 1.99 4.85
CA GLY A 178 4.90 0.60 5.31
C GLY A 178 4.72 0.42 6.81
N ILE A 179 3.89 -0.56 7.21
CA ILE A 179 3.82 -1.06 8.60
C ILE A 179 4.72 -2.29 8.77
N PRO A 180 5.12 -2.66 10.01
CA PRO A 180 6.01 -3.80 10.24
C PRO A 180 5.50 -5.11 9.62
N GLY A 181 6.35 -5.76 8.84
CA GLY A 181 6.02 -6.99 8.13
C GLY A 181 6.04 -8.24 9.02
N ALA A 182 6.23 -9.40 8.40
CA ALA A 182 6.23 -10.70 9.05
C ALA A 182 7.05 -11.72 8.26
N THR A 183 7.50 -12.77 8.94
CA THR A 183 7.75 -14.05 8.26
C THR A 183 6.48 -14.88 8.33
N VAL A 184 6.00 -15.32 7.18
CA VAL A 184 4.80 -16.15 7.06
C VAL A 184 5.19 -17.50 6.50
N GLU A 185 4.72 -18.56 7.14
CA GLU A 185 4.92 -19.96 6.74
C GLU A 185 3.82 -20.79 7.40
N TYR A 186 3.42 -21.87 6.74
CA TYR A 186 2.57 -22.90 7.32
C TYR A 186 2.82 -24.23 6.61
N ASP A 187 3.07 -25.28 7.39
CA ASP A 187 3.37 -26.60 6.82
C ASP A 187 2.15 -27.24 6.10
N GLY A 188 0.94 -26.73 6.32
CA GLY A 188 -0.29 -27.31 5.77
C GLY A 188 -0.90 -28.38 6.68
N LEU A 189 -2.16 -28.70 6.42
CA LEU A 189 -2.88 -29.75 7.13
C LEU A 189 -2.44 -31.14 6.65
N THR A 190 -2.19 -32.04 7.61
CA THR A 190 -2.05 -33.48 7.35
C THR A 190 -3.35 -34.18 7.71
N ILE A 191 -4.07 -34.66 6.69
CA ILE A 191 -5.36 -35.37 6.85
C ILE A 191 -5.11 -36.88 6.95
N ILE A 192 -4.28 -37.42 6.04
CA ILE A 192 -3.86 -38.82 6.05
C ILE A 192 -2.33 -38.84 5.90
N PRO A 193 -1.56 -39.19 6.95
CA PRO A 193 -0.10 -39.18 6.90
C PRO A 193 0.44 -39.98 5.69
N GLY A 194 1.23 -39.33 4.84
CA GLY A 194 1.85 -39.92 3.65
C GLY A 194 0.91 -40.15 2.45
N ILE A 195 -0.35 -39.68 2.51
CA ILE A 195 -1.31 -39.76 1.39
C ILE A 195 -1.92 -38.40 1.08
N ILE A 196 -2.38 -37.68 2.11
CA ILE A 196 -2.98 -36.34 2.01
C ILE A 196 -2.29 -35.47 3.07
N ASP A 197 -1.15 -34.90 2.69
CA ASP A 197 -0.31 -34.01 3.47
C ASP A 197 -0.20 -32.62 2.82
N HIS A 198 0.31 -31.65 3.59
CA HIS A 198 0.58 -30.28 3.15
C HIS A 198 -0.60 -29.55 2.50
N VAL A 199 -1.83 -29.89 2.89
CA VAL A 199 -3.03 -29.25 2.33
C VAL A 199 -3.09 -27.80 2.77
N GLY A 200 -3.08 -26.88 1.81
CA GLY A 200 -3.07 -25.43 2.08
C GLY A 200 -1.75 -24.94 2.67
N ALA A 201 -0.64 -25.64 2.45
CA ALA A 201 0.67 -25.18 2.89
C ALA A 201 1.02 -23.81 2.32
N VAL A 202 1.68 -22.99 3.13
CA VAL A 202 2.14 -21.65 2.78
C VAL A 202 3.67 -21.66 2.82
N PRO A 203 4.36 -21.47 1.68
CA PRO A 203 5.81 -21.41 1.66
C PRO A 203 6.36 -20.31 2.59
N ASN A 204 7.52 -20.55 3.20
CA ASN A 204 8.19 -19.53 4.01
C ASN A 204 8.46 -18.28 3.17
N ARG A 205 8.02 -17.10 3.62
CA ARG A 205 8.38 -15.82 3.02
C ARG A 205 8.53 -14.75 4.09
N HIS A 206 9.61 -13.98 3.98
CA HIS A 206 9.80 -12.77 4.78
C HIS A 206 9.29 -11.52 4.04
N PHE A 207 8.59 -10.66 4.78
CA PHE A 207 8.19 -9.32 4.36
C PHE A 207 8.81 -8.32 5.32
N ASP A 208 9.62 -7.39 4.81
CA ASP A 208 10.21 -6.32 5.61
C ASP A 208 9.13 -5.39 6.18
N PHE A 209 8.17 -5.05 5.32
CA PHE A 209 7.01 -4.23 5.65
C PHE A 209 5.80 -4.65 4.80
N TYR A 210 4.62 -4.19 5.18
CA TYR A 210 3.41 -4.26 4.36
C TYR A 210 2.97 -2.86 3.91
N PRO A 211 2.74 -2.62 2.61
CA PRO A 211 2.25 -1.33 2.11
C PRO A 211 0.99 -0.90 2.84
N PHE A 212 0.96 0.32 3.37
CA PHE A 212 -0.09 0.86 4.22
C PHE A 212 -0.56 2.22 3.72
N LEU A 213 -1.87 2.47 3.84
CA LEU A 213 -2.50 3.76 3.66
C LEU A 213 -3.51 3.97 4.79
N GLY A 214 -3.44 5.11 5.48
CA GLY A 214 -4.39 5.51 6.50
C GLY A 214 -4.76 6.98 6.45
N PHE A 215 -5.96 7.28 6.93
CA PHE A 215 -6.53 8.62 6.91
C PHE A 215 -6.58 9.20 8.33
N ALA A 216 -6.19 10.47 8.47
CA ALA A 216 -6.34 11.21 9.73
C ALA A 216 -7.81 11.53 10.04
N SER A 217 -8.68 11.52 9.02
CA SER A 217 -10.11 11.79 9.14
C SER A 217 -10.90 10.73 8.37
N THR A 218 -11.81 10.06 9.06
CA THR A 218 -12.73 9.08 8.49
C THR A 218 -14.17 9.39 8.89
N THR A 219 -15.14 8.71 8.29
CA THR A 219 -16.55 8.86 8.62
C THR A 219 -17.25 7.51 8.74
N ASN A 220 -18.12 7.38 9.73
CA ASN A 220 -19.02 6.23 9.92
C ASN A 220 -20.41 6.45 9.32
N ASP A 221 -20.58 7.51 8.54
CA ASP A 221 -21.82 7.78 7.83
C ASP A 221 -21.81 7.07 6.48
N VAL A 222 -22.46 5.90 6.40
CA VAL A 222 -22.53 5.08 5.18
C VAL A 222 -23.21 5.82 4.03
N THR A 223 -24.03 6.84 4.32
CA THR A 223 -24.72 7.60 3.27
C THR A 223 -23.74 8.37 2.39
N LYS A 224 -22.50 8.63 2.86
CA LYS A 224 -21.42 9.25 2.09
C LYS A 224 -20.77 8.31 1.06
N LEU A 225 -21.13 7.03 1.06
CA LEU A 225 -20.69 6.04 0.07
C LEU A 225 -21.57 6.04 -1.19
N ALA A 226 -22.77 6.64 -1.17
CA ALA A 226 -23.71 6.55 -2.27
C ALA A 226 -23.10 7.09 -3.59
N GLY A 227 -23.14 6.28 -4.65
CA GLY A 227 -22.61 6.65 -5.96
C GLY A 227 -21.96 5.48 -6.70
N THR A 228 -21.46 5.75 -7.90
CA THR A 228 -20.71 4.79 -8.72
C THR A 228 -19.21 5.07 -8.59
N TYR A 229 -18.42 4.01 -8.41
CA TYR A 229 -16.99 4.07 -8.18
C TYR A 229 -16.27 3.12 -9.12
N ASN A 230 -15.10 3.55 -9.58
CA ASN A 230 -14.09 2.64 -10.12
C ASN A 230 -13.22 2.17 -8.96
N GLY A 231 -12.99 0.86 -8.86
CA GLY A 231 -12.06 0.27 -7.91
C GLY A 231 -10.87 -0.34 -8.63
N LEU A 232 -9.68 -0.18 -8.08
CA LEU A 232 -8.50 -0.99 -8.41
C LEU A 232 -8.16 -1.87 -7.21
N LEU A 233 -8.02 -3.17 -7.44
CA LEU A 233 -7.87 -4.20 -6.42
C LEU A 233 -6.54 -4.91 -6.60
N TYR A 234 -5.88 -5.25 -5.49
CA TYR A 234 -4.69 -6.09 -5.47
C TYR A 234 -4.75 -7.07 -4.30
N HIS A 235 -4.78 -8.36 -4.60
CA HIS A 235 -4.83 -9.43 -3.60
C HIS A 235 -3.66 -10.41 -3.78
N LEU A 236 -3.31 -11.07 -2.67
CA LEU A 236 -2.32 -12.14 -2.57
C LEU A 236 -2.99 -13.39 -1.98
N VAL A 237 -2.68 -14.56 -2.54
CA VAL A 237 -3.08 -15.87 -2.01
C VAL A 237 -1.85 -16.62 -1.49
N PRO A 238 -1.58 -16.61 -0.17
CA PRO A 238 -0.40 -17.26 0.41
C PRO A 238 -0.23 -18.73 0.05
N SER A 239 -1.29 -19.54 0.17
CA SER A 239 -1.32 -20.98 -0.16
C SER A 239 -1.18 -21.25 -1.66
N GLY A 240 -1.45 -20.25 -2.50
CA GLY A 240 -1.14 -20.25 -3.92
C GLY A 240 0.32 -19.86 -4.22
N SER A 241 1.25 -20.09 -3.29
CA SER A 241 2.63 -19.59 -3.34
C SER A 241 2.72 -18.06 -3.48
N TYR A 242 1.90 -17.35 -2.71
CA TYR A 242 1.75 -15.88 -2.77
C TYR A 242 1.38 -15.37 -4.17
N ALA A 243 0.50 -16.09 -4.87
CA ALA A 243 0.00 -15.64 -6.17
C ALA A 243 -0.67 -14.27 -6.02
N ALA A 244 -0.18 -13.30 -6.78
CA ALA A 244 -0.69 -11.94 -6.81
C ALA A 244 -1.67 -11.78 -7.97
N THR A 245 -2.82 -11.17 -7.70
CA THR A 245 -3.79 -10.79 -8.74
C THR A 245 -4.18 -9.34 -8.54
N ALA A 246 -4.27 -8.61 -9.64
CA ALA A 246 -4.81 -7.27 -9.66
C ALA A 246 -5.86 -7.15 -10.75
N THR A 247 -6.91 -6.37 -10.48
CA THR A 247 -8.01 -6.16 -11.40
C THR A 247 -8.75 -4.87 -11.07
N ASN A 248 -9.62 -4.44 -11.98
CA ASN A 248 -10.50 -3.31 -11.78
C ASN A 248 -11.96 -3.73 -11.68
N THR A 249 -12.77 -2.90 -11.03
CA THR A 249 -14.22 -3.08 -10.93
C THR A 249 -14.94 -1.74 -11.09
N VAL A 250 -16.21 -1.79 -11.47
CA VAL A 250 -17.13 -0.65 -11.40
C VAL A 250 -18.31 -1.05 -10.54
N GLU A 251 -18.49 -0.36 -9.43
CA GLU A 251 -19.47 -0.71 -8.40
C GLU A 251 -20.32 0.50 -8.06
N THR A 252 -21.62 0.28 -7.91
CA THR A 252 -22.57 1.32 -7.47
C THR A 252 -23.11 0.97 -6.10
N PHE A 253 -22.99 1.93 -5.20
CA PHE A 253 -23.50 1.84 -3.84
C PHE A 253 -24.72 2.72 -3.67
N ASP A 254 -25.75 2.20 -3.00
CA ASP A 254 -26.87 3.01 -2.54
C ASP A 254 -26.55 3.70 -1.19
N ALA A 255 -27.48 4.52 -0.70
CA ALA A 255 -27.31 5.25 0.56
C ALA A 255 -27.31 4.35 1.81
N ALA A 256 -27.71 3.09 1.69
CA ALA A 256 -27.61 2.08 2.74
C ALA A 256 -26.32 1.26 2.65
N GLY A 257 -25.49 1.51 1.63
CA GLY A 257 -24.26 0.77 1.37
C GLY A 257 -24.47 -0.57 0.67
N ASN A 258 -25.63 -0.84 0.07
CA ASN A 258 -25.78 -2.04 -0.76
C ASN A 258 -25.01 -1.84 -2.07
N CYS A 259 -24.22 -2.85 -2.44
CA CYS A 259 -23.39 -2.82 -3.63
C CYS A 259 -24.06 -3.52 -4.81
N THR A 260 -23.94 -2.95 -6.00
CA THR A 260 -24.27 -3.57 -7.28
C THR A 260 -23.10 -3.45 -8.25
N GLY A 261 -22.76 -4.54 -8.92
CA GLY A 261 -21.68 -4.63 -9.90
C GLY A 261 -22.05 -5.55 -11.06
N SER A 262 -21.20 -5.58 -12.09
CA SER A 262 -21.45 -6.36 -13.31
C SER A 262 -20.44 -7.47 -13.54
N ASN A 263 -19.68 -7.87 -12.50
CA ASN A 263 -18.64 -8.88 -12.64
C ASN A 263 -19.26 -10.28 -12.60
N PRO A 264 -19.16 -11.09 -13.68
CA PRO A 264 -19.63 -12.46 -13.66
C PRO A 264 -18.62 -13.36 -12.94
N ALA A 265 -19.12 -14.37 -12.22
CA ALA A 265 -18.28 -15.42 -11.67
C ALA A 265 -17.55 -16.18 -12.79
N ASN A 266 -16.27 -16.46 -12.58
CA ASN A 266 -15.45 -17.22 -13.52
C ASN A 266 -14.36 -17.98 -12.75
N ALA A 267 -13.44 -18.64 -13.46
CA ALA A 267 -12.39 -19.42 -12.81
C ALA A 267 -11.38 -18.58 -11.99
N ALA A 268 -11.25 -17.28 -12.30
CA ALA A 268 -10.38 -16.34 -11.61
C ALA A 268 -11.11 -15.59 -10.48
N PHE A 269 -12.41 -15.29 -10.63
CA PHE A 269 -13.14 -14.43 -9.71
C PHE A 269 -14.39 -15.10 -9.13
N THR A 270 -14.60 -14.93 -7.83
CA THR A 270 -15.84 -15.26 -7.12
C THR A 270 -16.47 -13.96 -6.61
N PRO A 271 -17.24 -13.23 -7.45
CA PRO A 271 -17.95 -12.03 -7.05
C PRO A 271 -19.05 -12.34 -6.03
N SER A 272 -19.54 -11.31 -5.36
CA SER A 272 -20.75 -11.43 -4.56
C SER A 272 -21.98 -11.71 -5.42
N SER A 273 -23.08 -12.08 -4.77
CA SER A 273 -24.36 -12.32 -5.46
C SER A 273 -24.89 -11.10 -6.24
N SER A 274 -24.44 -9.89 -5.90
CA SER A 274 -24.78 -8.64 -6.60
C SER A 274 -23.73 -8.22 -7.65
N GLY A 275 -22.72 -9.06 -7.91
CA GLY A 275 -21.70 -8.82 -8.94
C GLY A 275 -20.55 -7.91 -8.50
N CYS A 276 -20.43 -7.60 -7.20
CA CYS A 276 -19.34 -6.79 -6.66
C CYS A 276 -18.10 -7.64 -6.33
N LEU A 277 -16.93 -7.03 -6.42
CA LEU A 277 -15.62 -7.57 -6.07
C LEU A 277 -15.07 -6.98 -4.76
N THR A 278 -15.60 -5.85 -4.27
CA THR A 278 -15.16 -5.26 -2.99
C THR A 278 -16.07 -5.59 -1.82
N THR A 279 -17.32 -5.98 -2.10
CA THR A 279 -18.39 -6.10 -1.11
C THR A 279 -19.06 -7.46 -1.20
N GLY A 280 -19.14 -8.18 -0.08
CA GLY A 280 -19.77 -9.50 0.01
C GLY A 280 -21.23 -9.41 0.48
N THR A 281 -21.43 -8.98 1.72
CA THR A 281 -22.74 -8.63 2.30
C THR A 281 -22.89 -7.12 2.45
N ALA A 282 -24.07 -6.64 2.83
CA ALA A 282 -24.27 -5.22 3.13
C ALA A 282 -23.29 -4.72 4.21
N TRP A 283 -22.82 -3.48 4.06
CA TRP A 283 -21.88 -2.85 4.98
C TRP A 283 -22.53 -2.58 6.35
N ALA A 284 -21.86 -3.03 7.42
CA ALA A 284 -22.25 -2.79 8.80
C ALA A 284 -21.22 -1.91 9.50
N ALA A 285 -21.65 -0.86 10.21
CA ALA A 285 -20.73 0.03 10.92
C ALA A 285 -20.02 -0.70 12.07
N ASN A 286 -18.70 -0.57 12.14
CA ASN A 286 -17.85 -1.04 13.21
C ASN A 286 -17.62 0.08 14.24
N SER A 287 -17.54 -0.28 15.52
CA SER A 287 -17.27 0.69 16.61
C SER A 287 -15.92 1.40 16.49
N SER A 288 -15.00 0.87 15.68
CA SER A 288 -13.64 1.39 15.54
C SER A 288 -13.46 2.41 14.40
N GLY A 289 -14.54 2.80 13.70
CA GLY A 289 -14.45 3.88 12.70
C GLY A 289 -14.47 3.45 11.22
N TYR A 290 -14.88 2.22 10.92
CA TYR A 290 -14.94 1.64 9.57
C TYR A 290 -16.19 0.76 9.40
N PHE A 291 -16.37 0.11 8.24
CA PHE A 291 -17.50 -0.79 7.97
C PHE A 291 -17.04 -2.21 7.65
N ASP A 292 -17.82 -3.20 8.09
CA ASP A 292 -17.60 -4.62 7.87
C ASP A 292 -18.57 -5.19 6.81
N SER A 293 -18.08 -6.10 5.98
CA SER A 293 -18.87 -6.95 5.10
C SER A 293 -18.35 -8.38 5.20
N GLN A 294 -19.25 -9.35 5.35
CA GLN A 294 -18.90 -10.77 5.39
C GLN A 294 -18.81 -11.35 3.97
N ASN A 295 -18.20 -12.54 3.85
CA ASN A 295 -18.09 -13.30 2.60
C ASN A 295 -17.47 -12.45 1.47
N ALA A 296 -16.33 -11.82 1.77
CA ALA A 296 -15.64 -10.92 0.85
C ALA A 296 -15.33 -11.63 -0.49
N PRO A 297 -15.68 -11.05 -1.64
CA PRO A 297 -15.39 -11.64 -2.94
C PRO A 297 -13.91 -11.98 -3.11
N GLN A 298 -13.63 -13.00 -3.92
CA GLN A 298 -12.26 -13.39 -4.26
C GLN A 298 -11.94 -13.01 -5.69
N ILE A 299 -10.72 -12.52 -5.90
CA ILE A 299 -10.15 -12.32 -7.23
C ILE A 299 -8.99 -13.29 -7.51
N GLY A 300 -8.66 -14.17 -6.55
CA GLY A 300 -7.71 -15.25 -6.68
C GLY A 300 -8.37 -16.63 -6.84
N THR A 301 -7.53 -17.63 -7.12
CA THR A 301 -7.97 -19.03 -7.18
C THR A 301 -8.24 -19.58 -5.78
N GLN A 302 -9.44 -20.12 -5.55
CA GLN A 302 -9.78 -20.80 -4.31
C GLN A 302 -8.96 -22.07 -4.10
N LEU A 303 -8.48 -22.26 -2.86
CA LEU A 303 -7.95 -23.56 -2.44
C LEU A 303 -9.05 -24.62 -2.57
N LYS A 304 -8.69 -25.78 -3.14
CA LYS A 304 -9.59 -26.94 -3.20
C LYS A 304 -9.16 -27.96 -2.15
N LEU A 305 -10.12 -28.38 -1.33
CA LEU A 305 -9.87 -29.33 -0.25
C LEU A 305 -9.98 -30.79 -0.78
N PRO A 306 -8.95 -31.63 -0.54
CA PRO A 306 -9.03 -33.06 -0.80
C PRO A 306 -9.92 -33.78 0.24
N PRO A 307 -10.36 -35.02 -0.04
CA PRO A 307 -10.23 -35.73 -1.31
C PRO A 307 -11.30 -35.30 -2.34
N LEU A 308 -12.32 -34.54 -1.92
CA LEU A 308 -13.45 -34.17 -2.77
C LEU A 308 -13.09 -33.14 -3.85
N ASN A 309 -11.91 -32.51 -3.74
CA ASN A 309 -11.39 -31.46 -4.62
C ASN A 309 -12.40 -30.33 -4.83
N GLN A 310 -13.13 -29.99 -3.76
CA GLN A 310 -14.13 -28.93 -3.76
C GLN A 310 -13.49 -27.64 -3.28
N PRO A 311 -13.88 -26.48 -3.83
CA PRO A 311 -13.43 -25.20 -3.31
C PRO A 311 -13.76 -25.09 -1.82
N SER A 312 -12.81 -24.57 -1.04
CA SER A 312 -12.97 -24.36 0.40
C SER A 312 -14.11 -23.40 0.73
N GLY A 313 -14.46 -22.52 -0.22
CA GLY A 313 -15.52 -21.52 -0.11
C GLY A 313 -14.99 -20.15 0.32
N VAL A 314 -15.86 -19.14 0.21
CA VAL A 314 -15.57 -17.76 0.61
C VAL A 314 -15.92 -17.57 2.08
N SER A 315 -14.95 -17.18 2.90
CA SER A 315 -15.16 -16.98 4.35
C SER A 315 -14.47 -15.76 4.92
N ALA A 316 -13.64 -15.07 4.12
CA ALA A 316 -13.01 -13.83 4.51
C ALA A 316 -14.01 -12.69 4.69
N SER A 317 -13.51 -11.61 5.30
CA SER A 317 -14.26 -10.37 5.52
C SER A 317 -13.64 -9.22 4.75
N ALA A 318 -14.46 -8.25 4.38
CA ALA A 318 -14.05 -7.00 3.78
C ALA A 318 -14.29 -5.88 4.78
N HIS A 319 -13.39 -4.91 4.81
CA HIS A 319 -13.41 -3.80 5.74
C HIS A 319 -13.25 -2.49 4.97
N MET A 320 -14.27 -1.65 4.95
CA MET A 320 -14.25 -0.38 4.23
C MET A 320 -14.00 0.79 5.17
N ILE A 321 -12.97 1.57 4.86
CA ILE A 321 -12.65 2.82 5.52
C ILE A 321 -13.05 3.96 4.58
N LEU A 322 -13.93 4.84 5.03
CA LEU A 322 -14.32 6.04 4.29
C LEU A 322 -13.44 7.22 4.68
N GLY A 323 -12.29 7.34 4.01
CA GLY A 323 -11.37 8.46 4.20
C GLY A 323 -11.98 9.79 3.75
N GLN A 324 -11.73 10.85 4.51
CA GLN A 324 -12.15 12.21 4.18
C GLN A 324 -10.90 13.05 3.89
N ILE A 325 -10.65 13.34 2.61
CA ILE A 325 -9.42 14.01 2.17
C ILE A 325 -9.71 15.03 1.08
N ASN A 326 -9.25 16.27 1.27
CA ASN A 326 -9.39 17.39 0.32
C ASN A 326 -10.84 17.56 -0.21
N GLY A 327 -11.84 17.37 0.65
CA GLY A 327 -13.26 17.48 0.32
C GLY A 327 -13.86 16.27 -0.41
N ALA A 328 -13.08 15.22 -0.66
CA ALA A 328 -13.52 13.96 -1.25
C ALA A 328 -13.70 12.86 -0.19
N THR A 329 -14.65 11.96 -0.45
CA THR A 329 -14.76 10.67 0.24
C THR A 329 -14.05 9.62 -0.60
N VAL A 330 -13.03 8.98 -0.04
CA VAL A 330 -12.25 7.92 -0.70
C VAL A 330 -12.46 6.61 0.06
N PRO A 331 -13.20 5.63 -0.51
CA PRO A 331 -13.30 4.31 0.08
C PRO A 331 -11.99 3.54 -0.13
N LEU A 332 -11.45 3.02 0.97
CA LEU A 332 -10.36 2.05 0.98
C LEU A 332 -10.91 0.74 1.54
N VAL A 333 -10.90 -0.32 0.74
CA VAL A 333 -11.43 -1.63 1.13
C VAL A 333 -10.27 -2.58 1.37
N ILE A 334 -10.28 -3.21 2.54
CA ILE A 334 -9.29 -4.20 2.95
C ILE A 334 -9.97 -5.56 2.97
N ARG A 335 -9.42 -6.51 2.23
CA ARG A 335 -9.84 -7.91 2.31
C ARG A 335 -8.96 -8.64 3.31
N THR A 336 -9.56 -9.14 4.38
CA THR A 336 -8.86 -9.91 5.42
C THR A 336 -9.19 -11.38 5.26
N GLY A 337 -8.19 -12.18 4.88
CA GLY A 337 -8.30 -13.63 4.78
C GLY A 337 -8.76 -14.29 6.10
N SER A 338 -9.38 -15.46 5.97
CA SER A 338 -9.91 -16.27 7.07
C SER A 338 -9.55 -17.73 6.86
N VAL A 339 -8.96 -18.34 7.90
CA VAL A 339 -8.64 -19.77 7.92
C VAL A 339 -9.31 -20.41 9.13
N ASN A 340 -10.16 -21.39 8.86
CA ASN A 340 -10.71 -22.33 9.83
C ASN A 340 -10.32 -23.73 9.38
N LEU A 341 -9.54 -24.42 10.21
CA LEU A 341 -9.01 -25.76 9.89
C LEU A 341 -10.07 -26.86 9.96
N GLY A 342 -11.30 -26.55 10.39
CA GLY A 342 -12.37 -27.53 10.54
C GLY A 342 -12.11 -28.55 11.65
N THR A 343 -12.88 -29.62 11.60
CA THR A 343 -12.90 -30.65 12.64
C THR A 343 -12.05 -31.85 12.23
N ALA A 344 -11.06 -32.17 13.06
CA ALA A 344 -10.25 -33.36 12.91
C ALA A 344 -11.10 -34.66 13.02
N PRO A 345 -10.66 -35.78 12.43
CA PRO A 345 -9.41 -35.96 11.68
C PRO A 345 -9.52 -35.67 10.18
N LEU A 346 -10.74 -35.54 9.64
CA LEU A 346 -10.95 -35.45 8.18
C LEU A 346 -11.03 -34.02 7.64
N HIS A 347 -11.25 -33.01 8.49
CA HIS A 347 -11.25 -31.59 8.12
C HIS A 347 -12.19 -31.23 6.94
N LEU A 348 -13.28 -31.99 6.76
CA LEU A 348 -14.20 -31.85 5.61
C LEU A 348 -14.99 -30.53 5.64
N ASP A 349 -15.08 -29.90 6.80
CA ASP A 349 -15.74 -28.64 7.07
C ASP A 349 -14.80 -27.43 7.02
N ALA A 350 -13.49 -27.64 6.81
CA ALA A 350 -12.49 -26.57 6.76
C ALA A 350 -12.88 -25.46 5.77
N LYS A 351 -12.52 -24.23 6.12
CA LYS A 351 -12.73 -23.01 5.33
C LYS A 351 -11.40 -22.29 5.25
N VAL A 352 -10.72 -22.42 4.11
CA VAL A 352 -9.41 -21.82 3.87
C VAL A 352 -9.55 -20.79 2.78
N ASP A 353 -9.75 -19.54 3.19
CA ASP A 353 -9.83 -18.37 2.35
C ASP A 353 -8.72 -17.41 2.79
N ASP A 354 -7.47 -17.78 2.52
CA ASP A 354 -6.28 -17.05 2.94
C ASP A 354 -5.95 -15.85 2.02
N GLU A 355 -6.77 -15.60 1.00
CA GLU A 355 -6.64 -14.45 0.12
C GLU A 355 -6.78 -13.14 0.91
N SER A 356 -5.83 -12.23 0.75
CA SER A 356 -5.83 -10.95 1.45
C SER A 356 -5.40 -9.84 0.51
N GLY A 357 -5.87 -8.62 0.74
CA GLY A 357 -5.53 -7.53 -0.17
C GLY A 357 -6.17 -6.20 0.15
N ILE A 358 -6.01 -5.28 -0.80
CA ILE A 358 -6.41 -3.89 -0.69
C ILE A 358 -7.04 -3.43 -2.00
N ALA A 359 -8.02 -2.54 -1.88
CA ALA A 359 -8.63 -1.87 -3.00
C ALA A 359 -8.85 -0.39 -2.68
N MET A 360 -8.46 0.48 -3.61
CA MET A 360 -8.84 1.90 -3.57
C MET A 360 -9.97 2.13 -4.55
N LEU A 361 -10.99 2.87 -4.11
CA LEU A 361 -12.10 3.29 -4.95
C LEU A 361 -12.07 4.80 -5.16
N ALA A 362 -12.39 5.23 -6.37
CA ALA A 362 -12.58 6.63 -6.73
C ALA A 362 -13.93 6.79 -7.42
N ALA A 363 -14.65 7.88 -7.12
CA ALA A 363 -15.91 8.17 -7.77
C ALA A 363 -15.74 8.16 -9.30
N ALA A 364 -16.71 7.60 -10.02
CA ALA A 364 -16.71 7.50 -11.47
C ALA A 364 -17.02 8.86 -12.12
N THR A 365 -16.13 9.83 -11.89
CA THR A 365 -16.19 11.20 -12.41
C THR A 365 -15.07 11.38 -13.43
N PRO A 366 -15.34 11.93 -14.63
CA PRO A 366 -14.32 12.11 -15.66
C PRO A 366 -13.05 12.80 -15.13
N LEU A 367 -11.89 12.20 -15.37
CA LEU A 367 -10.59 12.82 -15.15
C LEU A 367 -10.10 13.42 -16.47
N ALA A 368 -9.70 14.69 -16.43
CA ALA A 368 -9.04 15.36 -17.55
C ALA A 368 -7.52 15.24 -17.41
N SER A 369 -6.81 15.32 -18.54
CA SER A 369 -5.35 15.50 -18.53
C SER A 369 -4.98 16.73 -17.72
N GLY A 370 -4.02 16.60 -16.81
CA GLY A 370 -3.70 17.65 -15.84
C GLY A 370 -4.50 17.60 -14.53
N GLY A 371 -5.57 16.79 -14.47
CA GLY A 371 -6.53 16.79 -13.37
C GLY A 371 -5.98 16.23 -12.04
N PHE A 372 -4.91 15.45 -12.10
CA PHE A 372 -4.20 14.90 -10.94
C PHE A 372 -2.68 14.96 -11.12
N ASP A 373 -2.19 15.99 -11.81
CA ASP A 373 -0.76 16.25 -11.89
C ASP A 373 -0.17 16.47 -10.49
N GLY A 374 1.06 16.03 -10.30
CA GLY A 374 1.78 16.20 -9.06
C GLY A 374 2.79 15.11 -8.75
N GLY A 375 3.51 15.31 -7.66
CA GLY A 375 4.35 14.30 -7.04
C GLY A 375 3.55 13.52 -5.99
N TYR A 376 3.67 12.20 -6.02
CA TYR A 376 3.02 11.28 -5.09
C TYR A 376 4.05 10.39 -4.42
N VAL A 377 3.79 10.00 -3.17
CA VAL A 377 4.62 9.04 -2.43
C VAL A 377 3.76 7.95 -1.83
N GLY A 378 4.30 6.74 -1.76
CA GLY A 378 3.63 5.62 -1.13
C GLY A 378 4.48 4.37 -1.15
N ALA A 379 3.80 3.24 -1.23
CA ALA A 379 4.41 1.93 -1.37
C ALA A 379 3.65 1.12 -2.41
N ASP A 380 4.33 0.15 -3.00
CA ASP A 380 3.78 -0.67 -4.07
C ASP A 380 3.84 -2.18 -3.76
N SER A 381 3.25 -2.96 -4.66
CA SER A 381 3.22 -4.43 -4.62
C SER A 381 4.59 -5.09 -4.75
N ASN A 382 5.65 -4.34 -5.05
CA ASN A 382 7.02 -4.83 -5.03
C ASN A 382 7.65 -4.75 -3.63
N PHE A 383 6.91 -4.26 -2.63
CA PHE A 383 7.41 -4.01 -1.27
C PHE A 383 8.56 -3.00 -1.28
N LYS A 384 8.43 -1.99 -2.13
CA LYS A 384 9.34 -0.84 -2.22
C LYS A 384 8.58 0.44 -1.92
N TYR A 385 9.27 1.40 -1.31
CA TYR A 385 8.80 2.78 -1.33
C TYR A 385 8.92 3.29 -2.74
N THR A 386 7.83 3.84 -3.25
CA THR A 386 7.78 4.40 -4.59
C THR A 386 7.27 5.83 -4.50
N ALA A 387 7.83 6.68 -5.36
CA ALA A 387 7.24 7.96 -5.68
C ALA A 387 6.80 7.94 -7.14
N ALA A 388 5.80 8.73 -7.50
CA ALA A 388 5.41 8.95 -8.88
C ALA A 388 5.32 10.44 -9.15
N LEU A 389 5.85 10.85 -10.31
CA LEU A 389 5.63 12.18 -10.84
C LEU A 389 4.70 12.05 -12.04
N ILE A 390 3.54 12.70 -11.98
CA ILE A 390 2.52 12.67 -13.03
C ILE A 390 2.35 14.07 -13.60
N GLN A 391 2.39 14.18 -14.92
CA GLN A 391 2.21 15.43 -15.62
C GLN A 391 1.48 15.22 -16.96
N GLY A 392 0.22 15.67 -17.03
CA GLY A 392 -0.64 15.54 -18.19
C GLY A 392 -0.80 14.09 -18.62
N GLY A 393 -0.28 13.77 -19.81
CA GLY A 393 -0.39 12.46 -20.44
C GLY A 393 0.71 11.45 -20.06
N VAL A 394 1.59 11.77 -19.12
CA VAL A 394 2.74 10.91 -18.78
C VAL A 394 2.96 10.87 -17.27
N GLY A 395 3.58 9.79 -16.81
CA GLY A 395 4.12 9.70 -15.46
C GLY A 395 5.38 8.84 -15.43
N THR A 396 6.12 8.98 -14.34
CA THR A 396 7.37 8.24 -14.10
C THR A 396 7.41 7.81 -12.64
N PHE A 397 7.71 6.54 -12.40
CA PHE A 397 8.07 6.08 -11.06
C PHE A 397 9.46 6.58 -10.70
N ILE A 398 9.66 6.91 -9.44
CA ILE A 398 10.88 7.51 -8.91
C ILE A 398 11.24 6.75 -7.64
N ASN A 399 12.50 6.37 -7.52
CA ASN A 399 13.03 5.88 -6.26
C ASN A 399 13.06 7.07 -5.27
N PRO A 400 12.27 7.05 -4.19
CA PRO A 400 12.13 8.21 -3.31
C PRO A 400 13.44 8.56 -2.60
N SER A 401 14.36 7.59 -2.45
CA SER A 401 15.61 7.83 -1.74
C SER A 401 16.70 8.42 -2.62
N THR A 402 16.78 8.00 -3.89
CA THR A 402 17.83 8.45 -4.82
C THR A 402 17.35 9.52 -5.80
N SER A 403 16.04 9.78 -5.87
CA SER A 403 15.40 10.57 -6.94
C SER A 403 15.66 10.04 -8.35
N ALA A 404 16.18 8.81 -8.49
CA ALA A 404 16.39 8.21 -9.79
C ALA A 404 15.05 7.83 -10.41
N GLY A 405 14.86 8.17 -11.68
CA GLY A 405 13.72 7.68 -12.45
C GLY A 405 13.80 6.17 -12.64
N GLU A 406 12.67 5.51 -12.44
CA GLU A 406 12.44 4.10 -12.72
C GLU A 406 11.57 3.98 -13.99
N ASP A 407 10.61 3.05 -14.06
CA ASP A 407 9.79 2.88 -15.25
C ASP A 407 8.88 4.09 -15.50
N GLY A 408 8.74 4.46 -16.77
CA GLY A 408 7.80 5.48 -17.24
C GLY A 408 6.53 4.87 -17.81
N PHE A 409 5.44 5.64 -17.77
CA PHE A 409 4.14 5.25 -18.31
C PHE A 409 3.40 6.42 -18.97
N GLY A 410 2.62 6.11 -20.00
CA GLY A 410 1.67 7.02 -20.62
C GLY A 410 0.28 6.90 -20.00
N LEU A 411 -0.48 7.99 -20.02
CA LEU A 411 -1.84 8.11 -19.50
C LEU A 411 -2.83 8.43 -20.62
N GLY A 412 -3.82 7.56 -20.78
CA GLY A 412 -4.93 7.68 -21.73
C GLY A 412 -6.23 8.09 -21.04
N TYR A 413 -6.68 9.31 -21.30
CA TYR A 413 -7.90 9.88 -20.71
C TYR A 413 -9.14 9.64 -21.58
N GLY A 414 -10.33 9.78 -20.99
CA GLY A 414 -11.59 9.69 -21.71
C GLY A 414 -12.01 8.25 -22.05
N LEU A 415 -11.65 7.28 -21.19
CA LEU A 415 -12.14 5.91 -21.32
C LEU A 415 -13.66 5.83 -21.15
N PRO A 416 -14.32 4.76 -21.66
CA PRO A 416 -15.77 4.59 -21.54
C PRO A 416 -16.30 4.59 -20.11
N SER A 417 -15.51 4.12 -19.13
CA SER A 417 -15.83 4.28 -17.71
C SER A 417 -15.26 5.62 -17.21
N PRO A 418 -16.11 6.60 -16.85
CA PRO A 418 -15.64 7.89 -16.37
C PRO A 418 -14.76 7.75 -15.13
N GLY A 419 -13.62 8.43 -15.10
CA GLY A 419 -12.69 8.42 -13.97
C GLY A 419 -11.64 7.31 -14.02
N LEU A 420 -11.75 6.33 -14.93
CA LEU A 420 -10.63 5.45 -15.28
C LEU A 420 -9.71 6.17 -16.27
N VAL A 421 -8.40 6.00 -16.04
CA VAL A 421 -7.35 6.43 -16.96
C VAL A 421 -6.58 5.21 -17.41
N GLY A 422 -6.41 5.04 -18.71
CA GLY A 422 -5.61 3.96 -19.28
C GLY A 422 -4.13 4.20 -19.00
N VAL A 423 -3.40 3.14 -18.68
CA VAL A 423 -1.96 3.20 -18.45
C VAL A 423 -1.27 2.34 -19.50
N GLN A 424 -0.18 2.84 -20.08
CA GLN A 424 0.64 2.09 -21.03
C GLN A 424 2.12 2.32 -20.79
N GLN A 425 2.90 1.24 -20.66
CA GLN A 425 4.34 1.30 -20.58
C GLN A 425 5.00 1.11 -21.96
N ALA A 426 6.25 1.56 -22.07
CA ALA A 426 7.04 1.41 -23.30
C ALA A 426 7.31 -0.07 -23.67
N ASN A 427 7.29 -0.98 -22.67
CA ASN A 427 7.43 -2.42 -22.86
C ASN A 427 6.13 -3.10 -23.34
N GLY A 428 5.05 -2.35 -23.56
CA GLY A 428 3.75 -2.85 -24.03
C GLY A 428 2.78 -3.30 -22.94
N GLN A 429 3.20 -3.31 -21.67
CA GLN A 429 2.30 -3.58 -20.55
C GLN A 429 1.25 -2.48 -20.43
N GLN A 430 0.06 -2.87 -20.01
CA GLN A 430 -1.12 -2.02 -19.93
C GLN A 430 -1.75 -2.12 -18.56
N GLY A 431 -2.55 -1.13 -18.21
CA GLY A 431 -3.28 -1.12 -16.96
C GLY A 431 -4.17 0.10 -16.83
N LEU A 432 -4.49 0.44 -15.59
CA LEU A 432 -5.44 1.47 -15.24
C LEU A 432 -4.95 2.31 -14.07
N ALA A 433 -5.38 3.55 -14.03
CA ALA A 433 -5.18 4.45 -12.91
C ALA A 433 -6.49 5.14 -12.54
N ILE A 434 -6.61 5.47 -11.25
CA ILE A 434 -7.68 6.27 -10.68
C ILE A 434 -7.08 7.33 -9.75
N ALA A 435 -7.80 8.43 -9.54
CA ALA A 435 -7.38 9.47 -8.61
C ALA A 435 -8.59 10.09 -7.90
N SER A 436 -8.42 10.44 -6.62
CA SER A 436 -9.45 11.14 -5.83
C SER A 436 -8.82 11.85 -4.64
N GLY A 437 -9.21 13.11 -4.40
CA GLY A 437 -8.85 13.84 -3.17
C GLY A 437 -7.34 14.01 -2.92
N GLY A 438 -6.48 13.91 -3.94
CA GLY A 438 -5.02 13.93 -3.77
C GLY A 438 -4.41 12.56 -3.49
N LEU A 439 -5.17 11.48 -3.66
CA LEU A 439 -4.67 10.12 -3.77
C LEU A 439 -4.72 9.66 -5.23
N TYR A 440 -3.81 8.76 -5.60
CA TYR A 440 -3.93 7.98 -6.82
C TYR A 440 -3.67 6.50 -6.52
N ALA A 441 -4.27 5.65 -7.34
CA ALA A 441 -3.90 4.24 -7.43
C ALA A 441 -3.64 3.89 -8.89
N ILE A 442 -2.71 2.97 -9.10
CA ILE A 442 -2.30 2.49 -10.41
C ILE A 442 -2.15 0.97 -10.36
N GLU A 443 -2.63 0.32 -11.41
CA GLU A 443 -2.51 -1.10 -11.66
C GLU A 443 -1.88 -1.28 -13.04
N ILE A 444 -0.87 -2.13 -13.17
CA ILE A 444 -0.28 -2.49 -14.46
C ILE A 444 -0.12 -3.99 -14.53
N GLN A 445 -0.62 -4.59 -15.61
CA GLN A 445 -0.55 -6.03 -15.84
C GLN A 445 0.86 -6.41 -16.30
N GLY A 446 1.68 -6.85 -15.33
CA GLY A 446 3.03 -7.35 -15.51
C GLY A 446 4.06 -6.71 -14.59
N THR A 447 5.32 -7.07 -14.82
CA THR A 447 6.48 -6.61 -14.04
C THR A 447 6.80 -5.14 -14.28
N VAL A 448 6.81 -4.35 -13.20
CA VAL A 448 7.19 -2.92 -13.17
C VAL A 448 8.29 -2.72 -12.13
N ASN A 449 9.23 -1.81 -12.39
CA ASN A 449 10.37 -1.46 -11.53
C ASN A 449 11.20 -2.69 -11.12
N GLY A 450 11.37 -3.63 -12.06
CA GLY A 450 12.07 -4.90 -11.86
C GLY A 450 11.31 -5.93 -11.02
N GLY A 451 10.07 -5.66 -10.62
CA GLY A 451 9.22 -6.56 -9.86
C GLY A 451 9.65 -6.74 -8.40
N VAL A 452 9.03 -7.74 -7.75
CA VAL A 452 9.44 -8.22 -6.42
C VAL A 452 10.83 -8.84 -6.53
N ALA A 453 11.75 -8.45 -5.66
CA ALA A 453 13.10 -9.00 -5.63
C ALA A 453 13.04 -10.54 -5.47
N PRO A 454 13.66 -11.32 -6.37
CA PRO A 454 13.65 -12.78 -6.27
C PRO A 454 14.35 -13.23 -4.99
N THR A 455 13.69 -14.10 -4.23
CA THR A 455 14.32 -14.89 -3.16
C THR A 455 14.25 -16.36 -3.52
N SER A 456 15.02 -17.21 -2.83
CA SER A 456 14.92 -18.67 -2.98
C SER A 456 13.52 -19.24 -2.68
N GLN A 457 12.63 -18.42 -2.13
CA GLN A 457 11.30 -18.76 -1.65
C GLN A 457 10.18 -18.18 -2.54
N LEU A 458 10.49 -17.28 -3.47
CA LEU A 458 9.55 -16.72 -4.43
C LEU A 458 9.65 -17.53 -5.74
N SER A 459 8.54 -18.14 -6.17
CA SER A 459 8.48 -18.78 -7.49
C SER A 459 8.68 -17.73 -8.60
N SER A 460 9.16 -18.15 -9.77
CA SER A 460 9.33 -17.26 -10.93
C SER A 460 8.05 -16.53 -11.34
N THR A 461 6.87 -17.08 -11.04
CA THR A 461 5.56 -16.44 -11.24
C THR A 461 5.33 -15.18 -10.39
N ALA A 462 5.96 -15.05 -9.23
CA ALA A 462 5.86 -13.83 -8.41
C ALA A 462 6.65 -12.66 -9.02
N SER A 463 7.64 -12.93 -9.88
CA SER A 463 8.40 -11.90 -10.60
C SER A 463 7.63 -11.30 -11.78
N SER A 464 6.60 -11.99 -12.29
CA SER A 464 5.66 -11.54 -13.32
C SER A 464 4.30 -11.11 -12.74
N ALA A 465 4.23 -10.91 -11.42
CA ALA A 465 3.03 -10.43 -10.74
C ALA A 465 2.56 -9.09 -11.31
N PRO A 466 1.24 -8.81 -11.33
CA PRO A 466 0.75 -7.49 -11.65
C PRO A 466 1.28 -6.47 -10.64
N TYR A 467 1.59 -5.28 -11.14
CA TYR A 467 1.99 -4.14 -10.33
C TYR A 467 0.77 -3.40 -9.80
N PHE A 468 0.82 -3.04 -8.52
CA PHE A 468 -0.15 -2.17 -7.90
C PHE A 468 0.57 -1.14 -7.03
N GLY A 469 0.22 0.13 -7.18
CA GLY A 469 0.76 1.23 -6.38
C GLY A 469 -0.36 2.14 -5.91
N ILE A 470 -0.23 2.63 -4.67
CA ILE A 470 -1.08 3.70 -4.14
C ILE A 470 -0.15 4.78 -3.61
N GLY A 471 -0.45 6.05 -3.92
CA GLY A 471 0.31 7.16 -3.36
C GLY A 471 -0.55 8.36 -2.99
N ALA A 472 -0.02 9.12 -2.05
CA ALA A 472 -0.58 10.40 -1.61
C ALA A 472 0.21 11.56 -2.19
N GLN A 473 -0.50 12.59 -2.61
CA GLN A 473 0.07 13.79 -3.21
C GLN A 473 0.90 14.55 -2.18
N ILE A 474 2.15 14.85 -2.53
CA ILE A 474 3.08 15.67 -1.75
C ILE A 474 3.37 17.00 -2.45
N SER A 475 3.14 17.11 -3.75
CA SER A 475 3.36 18.34 -4.51
C SER A 475 2.42 18.44 -5.71
N LYS A 476 2.16 19.67 -6.16
CA LYS A 476 1.45 20.01 -7.39
C LYS A 476 2.37 20.72 -8.36
#